data_AF-A0A2A3YEP1-F1
#
_entry.id   AF-A0A2A3YEP1-F1
#
_cell.length_a   1.000
_cell.length_b   1.000
_cell.length_c   1.000
_cell.angle_alpha   90.00
_cell.angle_beta   90.00
_cell.angle_gamma   90.00
#
_symmetry.space_group_name_H-M   'P 1'
#
loop_
_entity.id
_entity.type
_entity.pdbx_description
1 polymer ?
#
loop_
_entity_poly.entity_id
_entity_poly.type
_entity_poly.pdbx_seq_one_letter_code
_entity_poly.pdbx_strand_id
1 'polypeptide(L)'
;MLDAAEAHLGADGTLSLDSAARAAGVTKPGLMYHFATKEQLLTAVLDRLAARYEQEMAEAVSTLVERAPAGRPPAGAVLGSIDRSPSDGAPEEGRPADVQAGAEAGTHDAVFAEATAPQRFLAYLEWAGRASLSSADLVIFADPKLRVALTQRWQEQVDRWLDVPAGTSVGLRRRLLAVRLLADGLWFDRASGLLETSAEEAGTLRKIAVDLLGGDI
;
A
#
# COMPACT_ATOMS: atom_id res chain seq x y z
N MET A 1 -12.88 -14.56 9.41
CA MET A 1 -12.37 -14.22 10.76
C MET A 1 -11.64 -12.88 10.73
N LEU A 2 -10.59 -12.73 9.90
CA LEU A 2 -9.85 -11.47 9.78
C LEU A 2 -10.73 -10.30 9.30
N ASP A 3 -11.63 -10.52 8.35
CA ASP A 3 -12.57 -9.49 7.84
C ASP A 3 -13.42 -8.89 8.97
N ALA A 4 -13.94 -9.75 9.86
CA ALA A 4 -14.74 -9.33 10.99
C ALA A 4 -13.89 -8.64 12.07
N ALA A 5 -12.65 -9.09 12.28
CA ALA A 5 -11.72 -8.46 13.21
C ALA A 5 -11.28 -7.07 12.73
N GLU A 6 -11.02 -6.92 11.44
CA GLU A 6 -10.69 -5.66 10.76
C GLU A 6 -11.86 -4.67 10.85
N ALA A 7 -13.07 -5.10 10.48
CA ALA A 7 -14.27 -4.26 10.55
C ALA A 7 -14.57 -3.81 11.99
N HIS A 8 -14.45 -4.73 12.96
CA HIS A 8 -14.61 -4.40 14.38
C HIS A 8 -13.54 -3.40 14.86
N LEU A 9 -12.28 -3.60 14.47
CA LEU A 9 -11.20 -2.68 14.81
C LEU A 9 -11.44 -1.28 14.23
N GLY A 10 -11.95 -1.18 13.00
CA GLY A 10 -12.29 0.09 12.37
C GLY A 10 -13.45 0.84 13.04
N ALA A 11 -14.43 0.10 13.56
CA ALA A 11 -15.60 0.67 14.24
C ALA A 11 -15.32 1.07 15.70
N ASP A 12 -14.66 0.20 16.46
CA ASP A 12 -14.50 0.36 17.92
C ASP A 12 -13.09 0.84 18.33
N GLY A 13 -12.15 0.96 17.38
CA GLY A 13 -10.77 1.41 17.61
C GLY A 13 -9.92 0.48 18.48
N THR A 14 -10.46 -0.68 18.88
CA THR A 14 -9.79 -1.64 19.76
C THR A 14 -10.03 -3.07 19.29
N LEU A 15 -9.07 -3.95 19.58
CA LEU A 15 -9.16 -5.36 19.23
C LEU A 15 -8.61 -6.23 20.35
N SER A 16 -9.36 -7.29 20.68
CA SER A 16 -8.98 -8.34 21.60
C SER A 16 -9.37 -9.70 21.00
N LEU A 17 -8.82 -10.79 21.51
CA LEU A 17 -9.24 -12.14 21.08
C LEU A 17 -10.75 -12.36 21.35
N ASP A 18 -11.27 -11.86 22.47
CA ASP A 18 -12.70 -12.00 22.79
C ASP A 18 -13.59 -11.17 21.85
N SER A 19 -13.21 -9.93 21.58
CA SER A 19 -13.99 -9.06 20.71
C SER A 19 -13.92 -9.50 19.25
N ALA A 20 -12.76 -9.99 18.79
CA ALA A 20 -12.60 -10.60 17.48
C ALA A 20 -13.40 -11.89 17.32
N ALA A 21 -13.40 -12.77 18.33
CA ALA A 21 -14.16 -14.02 18.29
C ALA A 21 -15.66 -13.74 18.19
N ARG A 22 -16.17 -12.80 18.99
CA ARG A 22 -17.56 -12.35 18.92
C ARG A 22 -17.89 -11.76 17.55
N ALA A 23 -17.06 -10.86 17.03
CA ALA A 23 -17.27 -10.24 15.71
C ALA A 23 -17.30 -11.29 14.59
N ALA A 24 -16.44 -12.31 14.67
CA ALA A 24 -16.35 -13.38 13.69
C ALA A 24 -17.40 -14.50 13.87
N GLY A 25 -18.26 -14.44 14.91
CA GLY A 25 -19.25 -15.47 15.19
C GLY A 25 -18.65 -16.81 15.64
N VAL A 26 -17.44 -16.81 16.20
CA VAL A 26 -16.73 -18.01 16.67
C VAL A 26 -16.49 -17.95 18.18
N THR A 27 -16.14 -19.09 18.78
CA THR A 27 -15.74 -19.12 20.20
C THR A 27 -14.31 -18.60 20.36
N LYS A 28 -13.97 -18.08 21.54
CA LYS A 28 -12.59 -17.67 21.86
C LYS A 28 -11.59 -18.82 21.68
N PRO A 29 -11.83 -20.05 22.15
CA PRO A 29 -10.94 -21.19 21.85
C PRO A 29 -10.81 -21.47 20.34
N GLY A 30 -11.90 -21.34 19.57
CA GLY A 30 -11.87 -21.49 18.12
C GLY A 30 -11.04 -20.42 17.41
N LEU A 31 -11.08 -19.18 17.88
CA LEU A 31 -10.19 -18.11 17.39
C LEU A 31 -8.73 -18.36 17.80
N MET A 32 -8.51 -18.76 19.06
CA MET A 32 -7.18 -19.03 19.60
C MET A 32 -6.46 -20.20 18.93
N TYR A 33 -7.19 -21.10 18.28
CA TYR A 33 -6.62 -22.13 17.43
C TYR A 33 -5.82 -21.54 16.26
N HIS A 34 -6.21 -20.36 15.76
CA HIS A 34 -5.52 -19.66 14.67
C HIS A 34 -4.58 -18.56 15.18
N PHE A 35 -4.98 -17.85 16.24
CA PHE A 35 -4.24 -16.71 16.80
C PHE A 35 -4.13 -16.85 18.31
N ALA A 36 -3.01 -17.38 18.78
CA ALA A 36 -2.78 -17.61 20.21
C ALA A 36 -2.70 -16.29 21.01
N THR A 37 -2.33 -15.19 20.37
CA THR A 37 -2.19 -13.87 21.01
C THR A 37 -2.87 -12.76 20.22
N LYS A 38 -3.17 -11.64 20.91
CA LYS A 38 -3.66 -10.41 20.27
C LYS A 38 -2.66 -9.92 19.22
N GLU A 39 -1.37 -10.03 19.52
CA GLU A 39 -0.30 -9.60 18.63
C GLU A 39 -0.32 -10.38 17.31
N GLN A 40 -0.46 -11.71 17.37
CA GLN A 40 -0.58 -12.54 16.17
C GLN A 40 -1.82 -12.19 15.34
N LEU A 41 -2.96 -11.98 16.00
CA LEU A 41 -4.18 -11.54 15.32
C LEU A 41 -3.99 -10.18 14.65
N LEU A 42 -3.41 -9.21 15.36
CA LEU A 42 -3.24 -7.85 14.86
C LEU A 42 -2.23 -7.80 13.71
N THR A 43 -1.13 -8.52 13.79
CA THR A 43 -0.21 -8.70 12.66
C THR A 43 -0.93 -9.28 11.45
N ALA A 44 -1.74 -10.33 11.61
CA ALA A 44 -2.48 -10.91 10.49
C ALA A 44 -3.52 -9.96 9.87
N VAL A 45 -4.18 -9.13 10.67
CA VAL A 45 -5.07 -8.06 10.17
C VAL A 45 -4.28 -7.03 9.37
N LEU A 46 -3.14 -6.58 9.88
CA LEU A 46 -2.31 -5.58 9.21
C LEU A 46 -1.64 -6.09 7.93
N ASP A 47 -1.24 -7.36 7.90
CA ASP A 47 -0.70 -8.00 6.71
C ASP A 47 -1.73 -8.04 5.57
N ARG A 48 -3.00 -8.27 5.92
CA ARG A 48 -4.11 -8.19 4.98
C ARG A 48 -4.36 -6.75 4.51
N LEU A 49 -4.32 -5.76 5.40
CA LEU A 49 -4.44 -4.35 5.03
C LEU A 49 -3.34 -3.92 4.07
N ALA A 50 -2.09 -4.30 4.38
CA ALA A 50 -0.93 -4.06 3.52
C ALA A 50 -1.09 -4.71 2.13
N ALA A 51 -1.55 -5.96 2.06
CA ALA A 51 -1.79 -6.64 0.78
C ALA A 51 -2.89 -5.96 -0.04
N ARG A 52 -3.98 -5.52 0.60
CA ARG A 52 -5.03 -4.73 -0.06
C ARG A 52 -4.47 -3.44 -0.64
N TYR A 53 -3.70 -2.71 0.15
CA TYR A 53 -3.11 -1.45 -0.31
C TYR A 53 -2.18 -1.64 -1.50
N GLU A 54 -1.40 -2.73 -1.52
CA GLU A 54 -0.54 -3.05 -2.64
C GLU A 54 -1.31 -3.30 -3.94
N GLN A 55 -2.40 -4.05 -3.85
CA GLN A 55 -3.30 -4.28 -4.99
C GLN A 55 -3.91 -2.97 -5.49
N GLU A 56 -4.47 -2.16 -4.58
CA GLU A 56 -5.12 -0.89 -4.92
C GLU A 56 -4.13 0.15 -5.49
N MET A 57 -2.88 0.13 -5.01
CA MET A 57 -1.78 0.96 -5.51
C MET A 57 -1.29 0.50 -6.87
N ALA A 58 -1.13 -0.80 -7.10
CA ALA A 58 -0.78 -1.34 -8.41
C ALA A 58 -1.85 -0.96 -9.44
N GLU A 59 -3.13 -1.10 -9.12
CA GLU A 59 -4.24 -0.68 -9.97
C GLU A 59 -4.22 0.83 -10.25
N ALA A 60 -3.92 1.66 -9.24
CA ALA A 60 -3.78 3.11 -9.39
C ALA A 60 -2.71 3.46 -10.44
N VAL A 61 -1.57 2.80 -10.33
CA VAL A 61 -0.41 3.00 -11.21
C VAL A 61 -0.72 2.56 -12.62
N SER A 62 -1.24 1.33 -12.81
CA SER A 62 -1.63 0.83 -14.14
C SER A 62 -2.63 1.76 -14.81
N THR A 63 -3.66 2.20 -14.09
CA THR A 63 -4.67 3.12 -14.60
C THR A 63 -4.05 4.45 -15.07
N LEU A 64 -3.08 5.00 -14.34
CA LEU A 64 -2.40 6.23 -14.75
C LEU A 64 -1.51 6.01 -15.98
N VAL A 65 -0.77 4.92 -16.02
CA VAL A 65 0.10 4.57 -17.16
C VAL A 65 -0.73 4.39 -18.44
N GLU A 66 -1.90 3.74 -18.36
CA GLU A 66 -2.82 3.54 -19.49
C GLU A 66 -3.48 4.84 -19.98
N ARG A 67 -3.70 5.81 -19.09
CA ARG A 67 -4.29 7.13 -19.44
C ARG A 67 -3.29 8.08 -20.10
N ALA A 68 -1.99 7.87 -19.90
CA ALA A 68 -0.97 8.70 -20.49
C ALA A 68 -1.04 8.60 -22.03
N PRO A 69 -1.05 9.71 -22.79
CA PRO A 69 -1.11 9.66 -24.25
C PRO A 69 0.08 8.84 -24.77
N ALA A 70 -0.20 7.89 -25.67
CA ALA A 70 0.80 7.02 -26.28
C ALA A 70 1.85 7.86 -27.03
N GLY A 71 2.96 8.20 -26.37
CA GLY A 71 3.85 9.20 -26.93
C GLY A 71 5.07 9.64 -26.11
N ARG A 72 5.58 8.84 -25.17
CA ARG A 72 7.00 8.91 -24.78
C ARG A 72 7.40 7.65 -24.02
N PRO A 73 8.42 6.89 -24.44
CA PRO A 73 8.97 5.85 -23.58
C PRO A 73 9.53 6.50 -22.30
N PRO A 74 9.36 5.89 -21.11
CA PRO A 74 9.92 6.42 -19.88
C PRO A 74 11.43 6.58 -20.06
N ALA A 75 11.95 7.76 -19.74
CA ALA A 75 13.37 8.07 -19.77
C ALA A 75 14.07 7.22 -18.70
N GLY A 76 14.43 5.99 -19.05
CA GLY A 76 14.95 4.97 -18.14
C GLY A 76 14.98 3.56 -18.72
N ALA A 77 14.27 3.27 -19.81
CA ALA A 77 14.35 1.99 -20.51
C ALA A 77 15.67 1.84 -21.30
N VAL A 78 16.79 1.73 -20.60
CA VAL A 78 18.00 1.07 -21.10
C VAL A 78 18.22 -0.14 -20.19
N LEU A 79 17.53 -1.22 -20.52
CA LEU A 79 17.72 -2.54 -19.92
C LEU A 79 19.09 -3.08 -20.35
N GLY A 80 20.04 -3.05 -19.42
CA GLY A 80 21.18 -3.95 -19.44
C GLY A 80 20.67 -5.38 -19.26
N SER A 81 20.74 -6.17 -20.32
CA SER A 81 20.49 -7.61 -20.33
C SER A 81 21.43 -8.29 -19.32
N ILE A 82 20.89 -8.73 -18.19
CA ILE A 82 21.58 -9.69 -17.32
C ILE A 82 21.09 -11.07 -17.74
N ASP A 83 21.97 -11.75 -18.47
CA ASP A 83 21.94 -13.19 -18.71
C ASP A 83 21.86 -13.92 -17.35
N ARG A 84 20.80 -14.71 -17.16
CA ARG A 84 20.66 -15.58 -16.00
C ARG A 84 20.62 -17.02 -16.52
N SER A 85 21.79 -17.65 -16.57
CA SER A 85 21.90 -19.10 -16.72
C SER A 85 21.22 -19.80 -15.53
N PRO A 86 20.51 -20.92 -15.74
CA PRO A 86 19.74 -21.57 -14.69
C PRO A 86 20.64 -22.43 -13.81
N SER A 87 20.54 -22.22 -12.49
CA SER A 87 21.08 -23.14 -11.48
C SER A 87 20.01 -24.19 -11.17
N ASP A 88 20.31 -25.45 -11.48
CA ASP A 88 19.50 -26.61 -11.09
C ASP A 88 19.33 -26.68 -9.56
N GLY A 89 18.08 -26.59 -9.11
CA GLY A 89 17.65 -26.88 -7.76
C GLY A 89 16.19 -27.34 -7.81
N ALA A 90 15.94 -28.57 -7.38
CA ALA A 90 14.62 -29.20 -7.41
C ALA A 90 13.57 -28.36 -6.62
N PRO A 91 12.30 -28.34 -7.04
CA PRO A 91 11.30 -27.50 -6.42
C PRO A 91 10.87 -28.06 -5.04
N GLU A 92 10.96 -27.23 -4.01
CA GLU A 92 10.18 -27.43 -2.78
C GLU A 92 8.72 -27.05 -3.06
N GLU A 93 7.80 -27.98 -2.81
CA GLU A 93 6.35 -27.77 -2.93
C GLU A 93 5.88 -26.78 -1.85
N GLY A 94 5.87 -25.48 -2.20
CA GLY A 94 5.22 -24.44 -1.41
C GLY A 94 3.70 -24.61 -1.38
N ARG A 95 3.05 -24.21 -0.28
CA ARG A 95 1.58 -24.22 -0.18
C ARG A 95 0.99 -23.35 -1.30
N PRO A 96 -0.20 -23.69 -1.83
CA PRO A 96 -0.81 -22.95 -2.95
C PRO A 96 -0.99 -21.44 -2.68
N ALA A 97 -1.14 -21.04 -1.42
CA ALA A 97 -1.19 -19.63 -1.03
C ALA A 97 0.16 -18.89 -1.15
N ASP A 98 1.28 -19.59 -0.92
CA ASP A 98 2.63 -19.00 -0.96
C ASP A 98 3.12 -18.82 -2.40
N VAL A 99 2.75 -19.76 -3.29
CA VAL A 99 3.03 -19.66 -4.74
C VAL A 99 2.24 -18.52 -5.38
N GLN A 100 0.96 -18.37 -5.00
CA GLN A 100 0.09 -17.31 -5.49
C GLN A 100 0.55 -15.93 -5.01
N ALA A 101 0.88 -15.78 -3.71
CA ALA A 101 1.41 -14.54 -3.15
C ALA A 101 2.75 -14.13 -3.80
N GLY A 102 3.64 -15.10 -4.09
CA GLY A 102 4.89 -14.85 -4.80
C GLY A 102 4.69 -14.40 -6.25
N ALA A 103 3.73 -14.99 -6.97
CA ALA A 103 3.38 -14.59 -8.34
C ALA A 103 2.71 -13.20 -8.40
N GLU A 104 1.83 -12.89 -7.45
CA GLU A 104 1.18 -11.57 -7.33
C GLU A 104 2.21 -10.49 -6.97
N ALA A 105 3.12 -10.75 -6.02
CA ALA A 105 4.19 -9.83 -5.66
C ALA A 105 5.13 -9.53 -6.85
N GLY A 106 5.53 -10.56 -7.61
CA GLY A 106 6.33 -10.39 -8.82
C GLY A 106 5.62 -9.60 -9.94
N THR A 107 4.29 -9.67 -9.98
CA THR A 107 3.48 -8.90 -10.94
C THR A 107 3.38 -7.42 -10.54
N HIS A 108 3.13 -7.13 -9.26
CA HIS A 108 3.08 -5.75 -8.77
C HIS A 108 4.43 -5.03 -8.89
N ASP A 109 5.54 -5.73 -8.65
CA ASP A 109 6.89 -5.17 -8.81
C ASP A 109 7.14 -4.67 -10.24
N ALA A 110 6.65 -5.40 -11.26
CA ALA A 110 6.74 -4.98 -12.65
C ALA A 110 5.91 -3.71 -12.92
N VAL A 111 4.69 -3.63 -12.38
CA VAL A 111 3.81 -2.45 -12.53
C VAL A 111 4.48 -1.19 -11.98
N PHE A 112 5.08 -1.27 -10.79
CA PHE A 112 5.79 -0.12 -10.22
C PHE A 112 7.05 0.26 -11.01
N ALA A 113 7.77 -0.72 -11.57
CA ALA A 113 8.97 -0.47 -12.36
C ALA A 113 8.69 0.23 -13.71
N GLU A 114 7.54 -0.04 -14.33
CA GLU A 114 7.14 0.57 -15.61
C GLU A 114 6.75 2.05 -15.47
N ALA A 115 6.22 2.44 -14.31
CA ALA A 115 5.80 3.81 -14.05
C ALA A 115 6.98 4.75 -13.74
N THR A 116 6.85 6.02 -14.11
CA THR A 116 7.80 7.06 -13.69
C THR A 116 7.56 7.45 -12.23
N ALA A 117 8.57 8.01 -11.55
CA ALA A 117 8.38 8.50 -10.18
C ALA A 117 7.21 9.51 -10.04
N PRO A 118 7.03 10.51 -10.94
CA PRO A 118 5.85 11.38 -10.87
C PRO A 118 4.51 10.62 -10.98
N GLN A 119 4.42 9.61 -11.85
CA GLN A 119 3.20 8.78 -11.97
C GLN A 119 2.92 7.99 -10.69
N ARG A 120 3.94 7.38 -10.05
CA ARG A 120 3.76 6.64 -8.80
C ARG A 120 3.30 7.54 -7.65
N PHE A 121 3.85 8.75 -7.55
CA PHE A 121 3.46 9.71 -6.52
C PHE A 121 2.05 10.27 -6.76
N LEU A 122 1.67 10.49 -8.01
CA LEU A 122 0.29 10.87 -8.35
C LEU A 122 -0.69 9.74 -8.06
N ALA A 123 -0.34 8.49 -8.41
CA ALA A 123 -1.13 7.30 -8.08
C ALA A 123 -1.34 7.17 -6.57
N TYR A 124 -0.30 7.42 -5.77
CA TYR A 124 -0.40 7.38 -4.31
C TYR A 124 -1.36 8.44 -3.76
N LEU A 125 -1.33 9.67 -4.29
CA LEU A 125 -2.30 10.70 -3.93
C LEU A 125 -3.73 10.32 -4.34
N GLU A 126 -3.93 9.84 -5.57
CA GLU A 126 -5.24 9.42 -6.06
C GLU A 126 -5.79 8.26 -5.23
N TRP A 127 -4.94 7.28 -4.90
CA TRP A 127 -5.27 6.19 -3.99
C TRP A 127 -5.65 6.70 -2.60
N ALA A 128 -4.83 7.56 -1.99
CA ALA A 128 -5.10 8.13 -0.68
C ALA A 128 -6.44 8.89 -0.61
N GLY A 129 -6.90 9.46 -1.73
CA GLY A 129 -8.20 10.15 -1.84
C GLY A 129 -9.41 9.23 -2.04
N ARG A 130 -9.23 7.98 -2.47
CA ARG A 130 -10.32 7.06 -2.84
C ARG A 130 -10.37 5.76 -2.04
N ALA A 131 -9.25 5.39 -1.39
CA ALA A 131 -9.15 4.17 -0.58
C ALA A 131 -10.24 4.13 0.49
N SER A 132 -10.75 2.93 0.79
CA SER A 132 -11.67 2.71 1.90
C SER A 132 -10.87 2.65 3.20
N LEU A 133 -10.80 3.79 3.89
CA LEU A 133 -10.03 3.96 5.12
C LEU A 133 -10.93 3.99 6.36
N SER A 134 -10.35 3.63 7.49
CA SER A 134 -10.97 3.57 8.81
C SER A 134 -9.93 3.79 9.90
N SER A 135 -10.37 3.84 11.16
CA SER A 135 -9.44 3.91 12.29
C SER A 135 -8.50 2.71 12.40
N ALA A 136 -8.84 1.56 11.79
CA ALA A 136 -7.99 0.36 11.77
C ALA A 136 -6.65 0.63 11.08
N ASP A 137 -6.63 1.52 10.09
CA ASP A 137 -5.44 1.87 9.32
C ASP A 137 -4.41 2.66 10.14
N LEU A 138 -4.83 3.24 11.28
CA LEU A 138 -3.97 3.97 12.21
C LEU A 138 -3.41 3.10 13.34
N VAL A 139 -3.83 1.84 13.46
CA VAL A 139 -3.47 0.97 14.60
C VAL A 139 -1.97 0.64 14.61
N ILE A 140 -1.32 0.72 13.45
CA ILE A 140 0.13 0.66 13.30
C ILE A 140 0.87 1.64 14.22
N PHE A 141 0.27 2.79 14.55
CA PHE A 141 0.86 3.80 15.44
C PHE A 141 0.50 3.61 16.91
N ALA A 142 -0.59 2.90 17.20
CA ALA A 142 -1.22 2.88 18.52
C ALA A 142 -0.69 1.75 19.43
N ASP A 143 -0.30 0.59 18.88
CA ASP A 143 0.16 -0.53 19.71
C ASP A 143 1.65 -0.39 20.09
N PRO A 144 1.99 -0.18 21.37
CA PRO A 144 3.36 0.09 21.78
C PRO A 144 4.32 -1.10 21.57
N LYS A 145 3.81 -2.34 21.50
CA LYS A 145 4.64 -3.52 21.25
C LYS A 145 4.94 -3.71 19.78
N LEU A 146 3.96 -3.42 18.93
CA LEU A 146 4.06 -3.70 17.49
C LEU A 146 4.48 -2.48 16.67
N ARG A 147 4.33 -1.25 17.19
CA ARG A 147 4.58 0.00 16.45
C ARG A 147 5.89 0.00 15.68
N VAL A 148 7.00 -0.47 16.27
CA VAL A 148 8.32 -0.41 15.62
C VAL A 148 8.37 -1.36 14.43
N ALA A 149 8.04 -2.63 14.65
CA ALA A 149 8.10 -3.65 13.60
C ALA A 149 7.11 -3.36 12.46
N LEU A 150 5.90 -2.94 12.80
CA LEU A 150 4.88 -2.61 11.81
C LEU A 150 5.23 -1.36 11.02
N THR A 151 5.71 -0.29 11.69
CA THR A 151 6.15 0.94 11.02
C THR A 151 7.29 0.63 10.04
N GLN A 152 8.25 -0.22 10.44
CA GLN A 152 9.33 -0.64 9.55
C GLN A 152 8.78 -1.35 8.30
N ARG A 153 7.89 -2.33 8.48
CA ARG A 153 7.29 -3.05 7.34
C ARG A 153 6.49 -2.12 6.41
N TRP A 154 5.74 -1.19 6.99
CA TRP A 154 5.01 -0.18 6.22
C TRP A 154 5.95 0.75 5.46
N GLN A 155 7.06 1.15 6.08
CA GLN A 155 8.08 1.96 5.43
C GLN A 155 8.71 1.20 4.25
N GLU A 156 9.09 -0.06 4.42
CA GLU A 156 9.64 -0.90 3.34
C GLU A 156 8.69 -1.00 2.14
N GLN A 157 7.38 -1.11 2.40
CA GLN A 157 6.35 -1.14 1.37
C GLN A 157 6.19 0.20 0.65
N VAL A 158 6.14 1.30 1.40
CA VAL A 158 6.08 2.65 0.84
C VAL A 158 7.32 2.98 0.01
N ASP A 159 8.51 2.60 0.49
CA ASP A 159 9.78 2.85 -0.19
C ASP A 159 9.82 2.10 -1.54
N ARG A 160 9.26 0.89 -1.62
CA ARG A 160 9.07 0.16 -2.89
C ARG A 160 8.18 0.92 -3.87
N TRP A 161 7.01 1.39 -3.42
CA TRP A 161 6.08 2.10 -4.28
C TRP A 161 6.61 3.44 -4.74
N LEU A 162 7.34 4.14 -3.88
CA LEU A 162 7.73 5.53 -4.09
C LEU A 162 9.23 5.72 -4.27
N ASP A 163 9.90 4.71 -4.82
CA ASP A 163 11.30 4.81 -5.19
C ASP A 163 11.56 6.07 -6.03
N VAL A 164 12.64 6.78 -5.72
CA VAL A 164 13.07 7.97 -6.44
C VAL A 164 14.43 7.69 -7.07
N PRO A 165 14.50 7.51 -8.40
CA PRO A 165 15.72 7.10 -9.08
C PRO A 165 16.92 7.97 -8.76
N ALA A 166 18.09 7.33 -8.67
CA ALA A 166 19.37 8.02 -8.57
C ALA A 166 19.54 8.97 -9.77
N GLY A 167 19.98 10.20 -9.51
CA GLY A 167 20.10 11.25 -10.54
C GLY A 167 18.86 12.12 -10.73
N THR A 168 17.75 11.85 -10.02
CA THR A 168 16.58 12.77 -9.98
C THR A 168 17.01 14.16 -9.49
N SER A 169 16.65 15.20 -10.24
CA SER A 169 17.01 16.59 -9.91
C SER A 169 16.48 16.99 -8.53
N VAL A 170 17.22 17.86 -7.82
CA VAL A 170 16.79 18.36 -6.50
C VAL A 170 15.42 19.04 -6.56
N GLY A 171 15.13 19.76 -7.66
CA GLY A 171 13.84 20.40 -7.87
C GLY A 171 12.70 19.39 -7.96
N LEU A 172 12.86 18.32 -8.77
CA LEU A 172 11.85 17.27 -8.88
C LEU A 172 11.70 16.48 -7.57
N ARG A 173 12.80 16.16 -6.88
CA ARG A 173 12.76 15.48 -5.57
C ARG A 173 11.92 16.23 -4.54
N ARG A 174 12.03 17.58 -4.49
CA ARG A 174 11.23 18.41 -3.58
C ARG A 174 9.74 18.41 -3.94
N ARG A 175 9.40 18.39 -5.24
CA ARG A 175 8.02 18.32 -5.70
C ARG A 175 7.39 16.96 -5.42
N LEU A 176 8.13 15.88 -5.64
CA LEU A 176 7.72 14.52 -5.25
C LEU A 176 7.44 14.45 -3.74
N LEU A 177 8.35 14.98 -2.91
CA LEU A 177 8.11 15.05 -1.46
C LEU A 177 6.86 15.86 -1.10
N ALA A 178 6.61 16.99 -1.78
CA ALA A 178 5.41 17.79 -1.54
C ALA A 178 4.13 17.00 -1.86
N VAL A 179 4.09 16.27 -2.99
CA VAL A 179 2.96 15.41 -3.34
C VAL A 179 2.79 14.25 -2.35
N ARG A 180 3.90 13.65 -1.89
CA ARG A 180 3.85 12.63 -0.84
C ARG A 180 3.23 13.17 0.45
N LEU A 181 3.63 14.36 0.90
CA LEU A 181 3.07 14.97 2.11
C LEU A 181 1.58 15.32 1.95
N LEU A 182 1.16 15.76 0.76
CA LEU A 182 -0.27 15.95 0.46
C LEU A 182 -1.05 14.63 0.58
N ALA A 183 -0.50 13.55 0.02
CA ALA A 183 -1.12 12.23 0.06
C ALA A 183 -1.15 11.64 1.48
N ASP A 184 -0.06 11.75 2.24
CA ASP A 184 0.02 11.27 3.62
C ASP A 184 -0.93 12.03 4.55
N GLY A 185 -1.02 13.36 4.40
CA GLY A 185 -1.98 14.18 5.15
C GLY A 185 -3.42 13.79 4.83
N LEU A 186 -3.74 13.62 3.54
CA LEU A 186 -5.05 13.17 3.09
C LEU A 186 -5.41 11.78 3.65
N TRP A 187 -4.48 10.83 3.56
CA TRP A 187 -4.65 9.48 4.11
C TRP A 187 -4.89 9.52 5.62
N PHE A 188 -4.08 10.27 6.37
CA PHE A 188 -4.18 10.36 7.82
C PHE A 188 -5.51 11.01 8.27
N ASP A 189 -5.88 12.14 7.67
CA ASP A 189 -7.11 12.84 8.03
C ASP A 189 -8.37 12.02 7.68
N ARG A 190 -8.35 11.30 6.55
CA ARG A 190 -9.44 10.39 6.19
C ARG A 190 -9.50 9.16 7.10
N ALA A 191 -8.37 8.51 7.38
CA ALA A 191 -8.32 7.33 8.27
C ALA A 191 -8.69 7.66 9.72
N SER A 192 -8.39 8.88 10.18
CA SER A 192 -8.79 9.36 11.51
C SER A 192 -10.24 9.83 11.59
N GLY A 193 -10.94 9.93 10.45
CA GLY A 193 -12.30 10.47 10.37
C GLY A 193 -12.37 12.00 10.59
N LEU A 194 -11.24 12.70 10.49
CA LEU A 194 -11.17 14.17 10.60
C LEU A 194 -11.57 14.88 9.31
N LEU A 195 -11.51 14.17 8.18
CA LEU A 195 -11.81 14.72 6.87
C LEU A 195 -12.70 13.76 6.05
N GLU A 196 -13.84 14.27 5.61
CA GLU A 196 -14.58 13.69 4.49
C GLU A 196 -14.15 14.42 3.22
N THR A 197 -13.71 13.68 2.20
CA THR A 197 -13.25 14.26 0.94
C THR A 197 -14.29 14.03 -0.15
N SER A 198 -14.81 15.11 -0.73
CA SER A 198 -15.68 15.06 -1.89
C SER A 198 -14.88 14.74 -3.17
N ALA A 199 -15.56 14.25 -4.21
CA ALA A 199 -14.95 14.02 -5.52
C ALA A 199 -14.37 15.31 -6.13
N GLU A 200 -14.97 16.47 -5.83
CA GLU A 200 -14.51 17.78 -6.28
C GLU A 200 -13.18 18.19 -5.61
N GLU A 201 -13.06 18.01 -4.30
CA GLU A 201 -11.83 18.28 -3.55
C GLU A 201 -10.71 17.34 -3.98
N ALA A 202 -11.00 16.05 -4.16
CA ALA A 202 -10.05 15.08 -4.68
C ALA A 202 -9.55 15.49 -6.08
N GLY A 203 -10.46 15.93 -6.96
CA GLY A 203 -10.11 16.46 -8.29
C GLY A 203 -9.25 17.73 -8.23
N THR A 204 -9.46 18.58 -7.23
CA THR A 204 -8.67 19.80 -7.03
C THR A 204 -7.27 19.49 -6.51
N LEU A 205 -7.13 18.61 -5.51
CA LEU A 205 -5.84 18.14 -5.01
C LEU A 205 -5.03 17.45 -6.12
N ARG A 206 -5.70 16.65 -6.97
CA ARG A 206 -5.08 16.04 -8.14
C ARG A 206 -4.49 17.09 -9.09
N LYS A 207 -5.24 18.14 -9.43
CA LYS A 207 -4.75 19.23 -10.30
C LYS A 207 -3.51 19.91 -9.70
N ILE A 208 -3.56 20.25 -8.41
CA ILE A 208 -2.42 20.84 -7.69
C ILE A 208 -1.19 19.94 -7.77
N ALA A 209 -1.36 18.63 -7.57
CA ALA A 209 -0.25 17.68 -7.65
C ALA A 209 0.33 17.56 -9.06
N VAL A 210 -0.52 17.55 -10.10
CA VAL A 210 -0.08 17.57 -11.50
C VAL A 210 0.73 18.84 -11.81
N ASP A 211 0.25 20.00 -11.37
CA ASP A 211 0.96 21.28 -11.54
C ASP A 211 2.31 21.27 -10.81
N LEU A 212 2.36 20.75 -9.58
CA LEU A 212 3.59 20.60 -8.81
C LEU A 212 4.60 19.72 -9.53
N LEU A 213 4.15 18.67 -10.21
CA LEU A 213 5.03 17.70 -10.87
C LEU A 213 5.41 18.08 -12.30
N GLY A 214 4.80 19.13 -12.88
CA GLY A 214 5.18 19.67 -14.18
C GLY A 214 4.15 19.53 -15.29
N GLY A 215 2.87 19.30 -14.98
CA GLY A 215 1.74 19.47 -15.90
C GLY A 215 1.41 18.26 -16.80
N ASP A 216 2.42 17.54 -17.27
CA ASP A 216 2.25 16.41 -18.21
C ASP A 216 2.50 15.07 -17.50
N ILE A 217 1.47 14.52 -16.83
CA ILE A 217 1.48 13.19 -16.17
C ILE A 217 0.24 12.40 -16.53
#